data_AF-A0A099MK50-F1
#
_entry.id   AF-A0A099MK50-F1
#
_cell.length_a   1.000
_cell.length_b   1.000
_cell.length_c   1.000
_cell.angle_alpha   90.00
_cell.angle_beta   90.00
_cell.angle_gamma   90.00
#
_symmetry.space_group_name_H-M   'P 1'
#
loop_
_entity.id
_entity.type
_entity.pdbx_description
1 polymer ?
#
loop_
_entity_poly.entity_id
_entity_poly.type
_entity_poly.pdbx_seq_one_letter_code
_entity_poly.pdbx_strand_id
1 'polypeptide(L)'
;MSKKIHSSDSTIIKLLQQRGLIKSEAVARLKQDVYRLHPEEVTKVKNYAEHFGIHAKEKLIDEILDLRREALIHRLSRESEGGKTVSKRRLTPVE
;
A
#
# COMPACT_ATOMS: atom_id res chain seq x y z
N MET A 1 19.38 12.44 6.69
CA MET A 1 18.75 11.21 6.16
C MET A 1 17.99 11.54 4.90
N SER A 2 18.66 11.44 3.76
CA SER A 2 18.07 11.67 2.44
C SER A 2 16.96 10.65 2.24
N LYS A 3 15.70 11.08 2.33
CA LYS A 3 14.55 10.23 2.05
C LYS A 3 14.68 9.79 0.59
N LYS A 4 15.17 8.57 0.35
CA LYS A 4 15.00 7.91 -0.95
C LYS A 4 13.50 7.82 -1.17
N ILE A 5 12.97 8.68 -2.03
CA ILE A 5 11.58 8.61 -2.45
C ILE A 5 11.49 7.39 -3.35
N HIS A 6 10.78 6.36 -2.92
CA HIS A 6 10.58 5.17 -3.73
C HIS A 6 9.73 5.53 -4.95
N SER A 7 10.05 5.01 -6.14
CA SER A 7 9.32 5.33 -7.37
C SER A 7 7.82 5.00 -7.25
N SER A 8 7.50 3.86 -6.62
CA SER A 8 6.14 3.41 -6.34
C SER A 8 5.34 4.36 -5.44
N ASP A 9 5.98 5.15 -4.58
CA ASP A 9 5.29 6.13 -3.73
C ASP A 9 4.59 7.19 -4.59
N SER A 10 5.21 7.61 -5.69
CA SER A 10 4.62 8.57 -6.62
C SER A 10 3.39 7.99 -7.32
N THR A 11 3.41 6.69 -7.66
CA THR A 11 2.26 5.98 -8.23
C THR A 11 1.12 5.89 -7.22
N ILE A 12 1.41 5.50 -5.98
CA ILE A 12 0.41 5.42 -4.90
C ILE A 12 -0.22 6.79 -4.65
N ILE A 13 0.58 7.85 -4.57
CA ILE A 13 0.07 9.21 -4.37
C ILE A 13 -0.87 9.61 -5.51
N LYS A 14 -0.50 9.35 -6.77
CA LYS A 14 -1.38 9.65 -7.93
C LYS A 14 -2.70 8.87 -7.86
N LEU A 15 -2.65 7.58 -7.55
CA LEU A 15 -3.85 6.74 -7.42
C LEU A 15 -4.77 7.22 -6.28
N LEU A 16 -4.20 7.67 -5.17
CA LEU A 16 -4.96 8.25 -4.06
C LEU A 16 -5.57 9.61 -4.44
N GLN A 17 -4.83 10.45 -5.16
CA GLN A 17 -5.34 11.75 -5.63
C GLN A 17 -6.48 11.61 -6.65
N GLN A 18 -6.43 10.59 -7.52
CA GLN A 18 -7.53 10.26 -8.44
C GLN A 18 -8.84 9.94 -7.72
N ARG A 19 -8.79 9.65 -6.41
CA ARG A 19 -9.95 9.38 -5.55
C ARG A 19 -10.39 10.59 -4.74
N GLY A 20 -9.83 11.76 -5.02
CA GLY A 20 -10.20 13.03 -4.37
C GLY A 20 -9.35 13.42 -3.17
N LEU A 21 -8.34 12.63 -2.78
CA LEU A 21 -7.43 13.04 -1.70
C LEU A 21 -6.52 14.17 -2.20
N ILE A 22 -6.30 15.19 -1.39
CA ILE A 22 -5.27 16.19 -1.69
C ILE A 22 -3.87 15.61 -1.41
N LYS A 23 -2.82 16.23 -1.96
CA LYS A 23 -1.45 15.71 -1.89
C LYS A 23 -1.00 15.39 -0.44
N SER A 24 -1.32 16.25 0.52
CA SER A 24 -0.99 16.06 1.93
C SER A 24 -1.68 14.84 2.52
N GLU A 25 -2.95 14.62 2.20
CA GLU A 25 -3.73 13.45 2.64
C GLU A 25 -3.22 12.17 2.00
N ALA A 26 -2.93 12.18 0.69
CA ALA A 26 -2.35 11.04 -0.01
C ALA A 26 -1.00 10.63 0.59
N VAL A 27 -0.15 11.61 0.93
CA VAL A 27 1.12 11.37 1.62
C VAL A 27 0.90 10.86 3.05
N ALA A 28 -0.08 11.40 3.77
CA ALA A 28 -0.41 10.93 5.12
C ALA A 28 -0.88 9.46 5.08
N ARG A 29 -1.72 9.11 4.09
CA ARG A 29 -2.21 7.74 3.89
C ARG A 29 -1.08 6.79 3.50
N LEU A 30 -0.22 7.17 2.57
CA LEU A 30 0.98 6.40 2.22
C LEU A 30 1.85 6.11 3.46
N LYS A 31 2.06 7.10 4.33
CA LYS A 31 2.81 6.90 5.58
C LYS A 31 2.15 5.90 6.52
N GLN A 32 0.82 5.93 6.62
CA GLN A 32 0.06 5.01 7.47
C GLN A 32 0.04 3.59 6.91
N ASP A 33 -0.24 3.40 5.62
CA ASP A 33 -0.38 2.07 5.03
C ASP A 33 0.98 1.40 4.73
N VAL A 34 2.04 2.16 4.40
CA VAL A 34 3.35 1.59 4.01
C VAL A 34 4.37 1.70 5.12
N TYR A 35 4.64 2.92 5.62
CA TYR A 35 5.80 3.20 6.48
C TYR A 35 5.56 2.98 7.98
N ARG A 36 4.31 2.84 8.41
CA ARG A 36 3.99 2.59 9.81
C ARG A 36 4.14 1.10 10.11
N LEU A 37 5.22 0.75 10.79
CA LEU A 37 5.42 -0.60 11.33
C LEU A 37 4.59 -0.78 12.60
N HIS A 38 3.87 -1.91 12.70
CA HIS A 38 3.18 -2.30 13.91
C HIS A 38 4.17 -2.88 14.94
N PRO A 39 3.85 -2.83 16.25
CA PRO A 39 4.73 -3.36 17.30
C PRO A 39 5.17 -4.81 17.08
N GLU A 40 4.29 -5.64 16.53
CA GLU A 40 4.56 -7.04 16.19
C GLU A 40 5.63 -7.16 15.09
N GLU A 41 5.58 -6.28 14.10
CA GLU A 41 6.56 -6.26 12.99
C GLU A 41 7.90 -5.72 13.47
N VAL A 42 7.89 -4.70 14.33
CA VAL A 42 9.10 -4.20 14.98
C VAL A 42 9.78 -5.33 15.76
N THR A 43 9.00 -6.16 16.45
CA THR A 43 9.51 -7.32 17.19
C THR A 43 10.11 -8.36 16.24
N LYS A 44 9.42 -8.70 15.15
CA LYS A 44 9.96 -9.62 14.12
C LYS A 44 11.27 -9.10 13.52
N VAL A 45 11.33 -7.82 13.17
CA VAL A 45 12.52 -7.18 12.62
C VAL A 45 13.68 -7.20 13.61
N LYS A 46 13.42 -6.98 14.91
CA LYS A 46 14.43 -7.07 15.97
C LYS A 46 14.98 -8.49 16.11
N ASN A 47 14.11 -9.48 16.23
CA ASN A 47 14.51 -10.89 16.36
C ASN A 47 15.33 -11.33 15.15
N TYR A 48 14.91 -10.94 13.93
CA TYR A 48 15.67 -11.22 12.71
C TYR A 48 17.06 -10.57 12.72
N ALA A 49 17.16 -9.33 13.21
CA ALA A 49 18.44 -8.63 13.33
C ALA A 49 19.39 -9.29 14.33
N GLU A 50 18.88 -9.89 15.42
CA GLU A 50 19.70 -10.63 16.39
C GLU A 50 20.35 -11.86 15.76
N HIS A 51 19.65 -12.55 14.86
CA HIS A 51 20.17 -13.77 14.22
C HIS A 51 21.05 -13.49 13.00
N PHE A 52 20.76 -12.43 12.24
CA PHE A 52 21.38 -12.19 10.92
C PHE A 52 22.15 -10.86 10.82
N GLY A 53 22.17 -10.06 11.88
CA GLY A 53 22.86 -8.78 11.94
C GLY A 53 22.12 -7.61 11.28
N ILE A 54 22.76 -6.43 11.33
CA ILE A 54 22.11 -5.16 10.97
C ILE A 54 21.80 -5.01 9.47
N HIS A 55 22.61 -5.59 8.59
CA HIS A 55 22.37 -5.55 7.14
C HIS A 55 21.14 -6.36 6.74
N ALA A 56 20.94 -7.52 7.38
CA ALA A 56 19.77 -8.36 7.16
C ALA A 56 18.48 -7.68 7.65
N LYS A 57 18.57 -6.91 8.75
CA LYS A 57 17.48 -6.07 9.25
C LYS A 57 17.05 -5.03 8.23
N GLU A 58 17.99 -4.28 7.64
CA GLU A 58 17.67 -3.24 6.65
C GLU A 58 17.01 -3.85 5.42
N LYS A 59 17.55 -4.96 4.91
CA LYS A 59 16.95 -5.69 3.79
C LYS A 59 15.54 -6.17 4.10
N LEU A 60 15.30 -6.74 5.28
CA LEU A 60 13.97 -7.20 5.69
C LEU A 60 12.96 -6.05 5.77
N ILE A 61 13.38 -4.89 6.30
CA ILE A 61 12.51 -3.70 6.33
C ILE A 61 12.18 -3.26 4.90
N ASP A 62 13.16 -3.18 4.01
CA ASP A 62 12.92 -2.80 2.61
C ASP A 62 11.96 -3.76 1.91
N GLU A 63 12.12 -5.08 2.09
CA GLU A 63 11.21 -6.09 1.53
C GLU A 63 9.77 -5.95 2.08
N ILE A 64 9.62 -5.70 3.39
CA ILE A 64 8.30 -5.46 4.00
C ILE A 64 7.65 -4.22 3.36
N LEU A 65 8.42 -3.13 3.19
CA LEU A 65 7.91 -1.90 2.62
C LEU A 65 7.53 -2.08 1.15
N ASP A 66 8.32 -2.81 0.36
CA ASP A 66 8.01 -3.08 -1.06
C ASP A 66 6.75 -3.91 -1.22
N LEU A 67 6.60 -4.99 -0.48
CA LEU A 67 5.38 -5.82 -0.51
C LEU A 67 4.13 -5.00 -0.16
N ARG A 68 4.24 -4.07 0.79
CA ARG A 68 3.14 -3.16 1.14
C ARG A 68 2.81 -2.19 0.02
N ARG A 69 3.82 -1.63 -0.65
CA ARG A 69 3.61 -0.75 -1.81
C ARG A 69 2.90 -1.50 -2.93
N GLU A 70 3.35 -2.71 -3.25
CA GLU A 70 2.74 -3.56 -4.28
C GLU A 70 1.28 -3.90 -3.93
N ALA A 71 1.03 -4.34 -2.69
CA ALA A 71 -0.32 -4.66 -2.22
C ALA A 71 -1.24 -3.42 -2.27
N LEU A 72 -0.74 -2.25 -1.88
CA LEU A 72 -1.50 -1.01 -1.92
C LEU A 72 -1.78 -0.58 -3.36
N ILE A 73 -0.81 -0.65 -4.28
CA ILE A 73 -1.04 -0.36 -5.70
C ILE A 73 -2.09 -1.31 -6.27
N HIS A 74 -1.97 -2.61 -6.03
CA HIS A 74 -2.92 -3.59 -6.54
C HIS A 74 -4.34 -3.33 -6.03
N ARG A 75 -4.50 -3.03 -4.73
CA ARG A 75 -5.78 -2.61 -4.14
C ARG A 75 -6.30 -1.35 -4.82
N LEU A 76 -5.45 -0.34 -4.95
CA LEU A 76 -5.83 0.96 -5.47
C LEU A 76 -6.21 0.92 -6.96
N SER A 77 -5.54 0.10 -7.75
CA SER A 77 -5.85 -0.11 -9.17
C SER A 77 -7.18 -0.84 -9.32
N ARG A 78 -7.41 -1.91 -8.55
CA ARG A 78 -8.63 -2.72 -8.65
C ARG A 78 -9.91 -1.93 -8.35
N GLU A 79 -9.90 -1.09 -7.31
CA GLU A 79 -11.09 -0.29 -7.00
C GLU A 79 -11.28 0.88 -8.01
N SER A 80 -10.23 1.27 -8.74
CA SER A 80 -10.37 2.22 -9.87
C SER A 80 -11.05 1.58 -11.08
N GLU A 81 -10.92 0.26 -11.27
CA GLU A 81 -11.56 -0.50 -12.35
C GLU A 81 -12.99 -0.96 -11.98
N GLY A 82 -13.30 -1.08 -10.68
CA GLY A 82 -14.60 -1.50 -10.15
C GLY A 82 -15.78 -0.53 -10.36
N GLY A 83 -15.55 0.64 -10.96
CA GLY A 83 -16.61 1.61 -11.30
C GLY A 83 -17.37 1.32 -12.60
N LYS A 84 -17.03 0.24 -13.34
CA LYS A 84 -17.65 -0.10 -14.62
C LYS A 84 -18.13 -1.56 -14.70
N THR A 85 -18.93 -2.06 -13.77
CA THR A 85 -19.73 -3.27 -14.01
C THR A 85 -21.16 -3.17 -13.45
N VAL A 86 -22.05 -2.86 -14.40
CA VAL A 86 -23.45 -3.34 -14.55
C VAL A 86 -24.47 -2.92 -13.48
N SER A 87 -25.07 -1.77 -13.75
CA SER A 87 -26.50 -1.56 -13.52
C SER A 87 -27.28 -2.08 -14.74
N LYS A 88 -28.02 -3.20 -14.60
CA LYS A 88 -29.22 -3.50 -15.40
C LYS A 88 -30.11 -4.56 -14.72
N ARG A 89 -31.01 -4.02 -13.90
CA ARG A 89 -32.42 -4.38 -13.65
C ARG A 89 -32.92 -5.74 -14.18
N ARG A 90 -33.39 -6.57 -13.23
CA ARG A 90 -34.76 -7.09 -13.10
C ARG A 90 -35.50 -7.38 -14.43
N LEU A 91 -35.63 -8.65 -14.78
CA LEU A 91 -36.75 -9.16 -15.58
C LEU A 91 -37.32 -10.37 -14.83
N THR A 92 -38.58 -10.24 -14.43
CA THR A 92 -39.42 -11.28 -13.82
C THR A 92 -39.71 -12.38 -14.85
N PRO A 93 -39.98 -13.63 -14.42
CA PRO A 93 -40.53 -14.62 -15.32
C PRO A 93 -42.00 -14.24 -15.61
N VAL A 94 -42.36 -14.19 -16.89
CA VAL A 94 -43.75 -14.22 -17.33
C VAL A 94 -44.05 -15.65 -17.79
N GLU A 95 -45.06 -16.23 -17.16
CA GLU A 95 -45.83 -17.46 -17.39
C GLU A 95 -45.12 -18.72 -17.91
#